data_AF-A0A3C1C3V1-F1
#
_entry.id   AF-A0A3C1C3V1-F1
#
_cell.length_a   1.000
_cell.length_b   1.000
_cell.length_c   1.000
_cell.angle_alpha   90.00
_cell.angle_beta   90.00
_cell.angle_gamma   90.00
#
_symmetry.space_group_name_H-M   'P 1'
#
loop_
_entity.id
_entity.type
_entity.pdbx_description
1 polymer ?
#
loop_
_entity_poly.entity_id
_entity_poly.type
_entity_poly.pdbx_seq_one_letter_code
_entity_poly.pdbx_strand_id
1 'polypeptide(L)'
;MEETAPKQTVWDALKAFSPATGLGFVLLVLFLVFCNIDTTAVRWWLMLPLAAAGCALLLWRRKRAAGIEARLCAIGIGLFLALVVLRDIGLSRKLAELLDTVEQYKTEVGQMTSEINRFFGR
;
A
#
# COMPACT_ATOMS: atom_id res chain seq x y z
N MET A 1 7.96 -42.02 28.35
CA MET A 1 8.76 -41.42 27.26
C MET A 1 7.80 -40.57 26.46
N GLU A 2 8.02 -39.25 26.47
CA GLU A 2 7.17 -38.24 25.81
C GLU A 2 6.89 -38.59 24.35
N GLU A 3 5.61 -38.77 24.00
CA GLU A 3 5.16 -38.73 22.61
C GLU A 3 5.40 -37.32 22.08
N THR A 4 6.48 -37.16 21.31
CA THR A 4 6.74 -35.92 20.59
C THR A 4 5.67 -35.77 19.52
N ALA A 5 4.71 -34.88 19.76
CA ALA A 5 3.67 -34.49 18.82
C ALA A 5 4.27 -34.22 17.43
N PRO A 6 3.66 -34.70 16.34
CA PRO A 6 4.19 -34.52 15.00
C PRO A 6 4.38 -33.03 14.74
N LYS A 7 5.62 -32.62 14.40
CA LYS A 7 5.92 -31.26 13.96
C LYS A 7 5.09 -30.99 12.71
N GLN A 8 3.89 -30.44 12.87
CA GLN A 8 3.08 -29.96 11.75
C GLN A 8 3.91 -28.92 11.00
N THR A 9 4.35 -29.30 9.81
CA THR A 9 5.09 -28.44 8.91
C THR A 9 4.23 -27.24 8.55
N VAL A 10 4.81 -26.03 8.55
CA VAL A 10 4.10 -24.77 8.21
C VAL A 10 3.34 -24.89 6.88
N TRP A 11 3.85 -25.72 5.96
CA TRP A 11 3.25 -26.06 4.68
C TRP A 11 1.92 -26.82 4.76
N ASP A 12 1.76 -27.72 5.75
CA ASP A 12 0.51 -28.46 5.94
C ASP A 12 -0.57 -27.60 6.59
N ALA A 13 -0.16 -26.71 7.51
CA ALA A 13 -1.03 -25.67 8.06
C ALA A 13 -1.48 -24.67 6.97
N LEU A 14 -0.59 -24.31 6.05
CA LEU A 14 -0.91 -23.45 4.90
C LEU A 14 -1.89 -24.11 3.92
N LYS A 15 -1.74 -25.41 3.64
CA LYS A 15 -2.68 -26.17 2.79
C LYS A 15 -4.05 -26.35 3.44
N ALA A 16 -4.11 -26.35 4.78
CA ALA A 16 -5.37 -26.42 5.51
C ALA A 16 -6.16 -25.10 5.51
N PHE A 17 -5.55 -23.98 5.15
CA PHE A 17 -6.25 -22.70 5.08
C PHE A 17 -7.22 -22.64 3.92
N SER A 18 -8.29 -21.86 4.11
CA SER A 18 -9.26 -21.69 3.06
C SER A 18 -8.64 -20.96 1.85
N PRO A 19 -9.07 -21.29 0.62
CA PRO A 19 -8.59 -20.62 -0.59
C PRO A 19 -8.88 -19.11 -0.58
N ALA A 20 -9.92 -18.66 0.15
CA ALA A 20 -10.23 -17.24 0.28
C ALA A 20 -9.21 -16.48 1.14
N THR A 21 -8.61 -17.16 2.11
CA THR A 21 -7.56 -16.62 2.98
C THR A 21 -6.29 -16.41 2.18
N GLY A 22 -5.95 -17.39 1.34
CA GLY A 22 -4.89 -17.27 0.34
C GLY A 22 -5.13 -16.13 -0.64
N LEU A 23 -6.34 -16.02 -1.21
CA LEU A 23 -6.74 -14.91 -2.08
C LEU A 23 -6.57 -13.53 -1.39
N GLY A 24 -6.95 -13.41 -0.12
CA GLY A 24 -6.76 -12.18 0.66
C GLY A 24 -5.29 -11.79 0.81
N PHE A 25 -4.40 -12.75 1.05
CA PHE A 25 -2.96 -12.51 1.10
C PHE A 25 -2.34 -12.22 -0.27
N VAL A 26 -2.81 -12.88 -1.33
CA VAL A 26 -2.39 -12.56 -2.70
C VAL A 26 -2.76 -11.11 -3.04
N LEU A 27 -3.97 -10.67 -2.68
CA LEU A 27 -4.39 -9.28 -2.85
C LEU A 27 -3.52 -8.30 -2.03
N LEU A 28 -3.10 -8.70 -0.84
CA LEU A 28 -2.19 -7.92 0.00
C LEU A 28 -0.81 -7.76 -0.65
N VAL A 29 -0.24 -8.85 -1.15
CA VAL A 29 1.04 -8.83 -1.87
C VAL A 29 0.92 -8.00 -3.14
N LEU A 30 -0.17 -8.15 -3.89
CA LEU A 30 -0.42 -7.38 -5.10
C LEU A 30 -0.53 -5.88 -4.79
N PHE A 31 -1.19 -5.50 -3.69
CA PHE A 31 -1.23 -4.13 -3.21
C PHE A 31 0.16 -3.59 -2.88
N LEU A 32 1.00 -4.39 -2.21
CA LEU A 32 2.37 -4.02 -1.89
C LEU A 32 3.24 -3.81 -3.14
N VAL A 33 3.09 -4.67 -4.15
CA VAL A 33 3.77 -4.51 -5.45
C VAL A 33 3.31 -3.23 -6.13
N PHE A 34 2.00 -2.97 -6.18
CA PHE A 34 1.47 -1.73 -6.75
C PHE A 34 1.91 -0.48 -5.99
N CYS A 35 2.16 -0.54 -4.68
CA CYS A 35 2.74 0.57 -3.93
C CYS A 35 4.19 0.90 -4.33
N ASN A 36 4.93 -0.09 -4.86
CA ASN A 36 6.34 0.08 -5.27
C ASN A 36 6.52 0.40 -6.76
N ILE A 37 5.55 0.08 -7.60
CA ILE A 37 5.54 0.51 -9.01
C ILE A 37 5.15 1.98 -9.03
N ASP A 38 5.99 2.81 -9.65
CA ASP A 38 5.93 4.27 -9.59
C ASP A 38 4.51 4.85 -9.54
N THR A 39 4.31 5.69 -8.51
CA THR A 39 3.08 6.32 -8.01
C THR A 39 2.19 7.00 -9.05
N THR A 40 2.66 7.15 -10.29
CA THR A 40 1.95 7.79 -11.40
C THR A 40 1.21 6.80 -12.31
N ALA A 41 1.59 5.51 -12.33
CA ALA A 41 1.01 4.54 -13.26
C ALA A 41 -0.26 3.86 -12.71
N VAL A 42 -0.31 3.58 -11.40
CA VAL A 42 -1.45 2.88 -10.80
C VAL A 42 -2.41 3.90 -10.21
N ARG A 43 -3.50 4.17 -10.95
CA ARG A 43 -4.58 5.04 -10.51
C ARG A 43 -5.03 4.64 -9.10
N TRP A 44 -5.02 5.58 -8.16
CA TRP A 44 -5.45 5.38 -6.77
C TRP A 44 -6.86 4.77 -6.67
N TRP A 45 -7.71 5.06 -7.66
CA TRP A 45 -9.02 4.45 -7.87
C TRP A 45 -9.01 2.92 -8.02
N LEU A 46 -7.91 2.29 -8.42
CA LEU A 46 -7.78 0.83 -8.53
C LEU A 46 -7.24 0.21 -7.24
N MET A 47 -6.31 0.90 -6.57
CA MET A 47 -5.68 0.41 -5.34
C MET A 47 -6.65 0.40 -4.16
N LEU A 48 -7.51 1.43 -4.04
CA LEU A 48 -8.49 1.52 -2.97
C LEU A 48 -9.50 0.36 -2.97
N PRO A 49 -10.19 0.04 -4.09
CA PRO A 49 -11.11 -1.09 -4.13
C PRO A 49 -10.38 -2.42 -4.01
N LEU A 50 -9.12 -2.53 -4.46
CA LEU A 50 -8.31 -3.73 -4.25
C LEU A 50 -8.06 -3.97 -2.76
N ALA A 51 -7.64 -2.93 -2.03
CA ALA A 51 -7.47 -3.00 -0.58
C ALA A 51 -8.78 -3.28 0.14
N ALA A 52 -9.88 -2.63 -0.28
CA ALA A 52 -11.21 -2.86 0.29
C ALA A 52 -11.68 -4.31 0.05
N ALA A 53 -11.47 -4.86 -1.15
CA ALA A 53 -11.81 -6.24 -1.48
C ALA A 53 -10.97 -7.24 -0.67
N GLY A 54 -9.66 -7.00 -0.54
CA GLY A 54 -8.77 -7.82 0.30
C GLY A 54 -9.19 -7.79 1.77
N CYS A 55 -9.43 -6.60 2.32
CA CYS A 55 -9.94 -6.44 3.68
C CYS A 55 -11.30 -7.10 3.88
N ALA A 56 -12.25 -6.94 2.96
CA ALA A 56 -13.58 -7.54 3.05
C ALA A 56 -13.52 -9.07 3.05
N LEU A 57 -12.68 -9.66 2.19
CA LEU A 57 -12.43 -11.11 2.15
C LEU A 57 -11.85 -11.62 3.48
N LEU A 58 -10.84 -10.93 4.00
CA LEU A 58 -10.20 -11.30 5.28
C LEU A 58 -11.14 -11.08 6.47
N LEU A 59 -11.98 -10.04 6.46
CA LEU A 59 -13.00 -9.80 7.50
C LEU A 59 -14.08 -10.87 7.48
N TRP A 60 -14.57 -11.22 6.29
CA TRP A 60 -15.58 -12.25 6.11
C TRP A 60 -15.05 -13.61 6.57
N ARG A 61 -13.79 -13.93 6.24
CA ARG A 61 -13.14 -15.16 6.72
C ARG A 61 -12.82 -15.13 8.21
N ARG A 62 -12.36 -14.01 8.76
CA ARG A 62 -12.14 -13.86 10.20
C ARG A 62 -13.40 -14.15 11.02
N LYS A 63 -14.59 -13.77 10.52
CA LYS A 63 -15.88 -14.05 11.20
C LYS A 63 -16.28 -15.53 11.17
N ARG A 64 -15.71 -16.34 10.27
CA ARG A 64 -16.07 -17.75 10.07
C ARG A 64 -14.97 -18.74 10.45
N ALA A 65 -13.71 -18.29 10.49
CA ALA A 65 -12.56 -19.10 10.82
C ALA A 65 -12.31 -19.12 12.33
N ALA A 66 -11.78 -20.23 12.85
CA ALA A 66 -11.38 -20.38 14.25
C ALA A 66 -9.86 -20.65 14.34
N GLY A 67 -9.25 -20.28 15.46
CA GLY A 67 -7.83 -20.57 15.73
C GLY A 67 -6.84 -19.69 14.96
N ILE A 68 -5.82 -20.32 14.36
CA ILE A 68 -4.66 -19.66 13.74
C ILE A 68 -5.07 -18.84 12.50
N GLU A 69 -6.02 -19.34 11.71
CA GLU A 69 -6.50 -18.66 10.50
C GLU A 69 -7.17 -17.31 10.82
N ALA A 70 -7.90 -17.22 11.93
CA ALA A 70 -8.52 -15.97 12.37
C ALA A 70 -7.48 -14.91 12.79
N ARG A 71 -6.38 -15.34 13.43
CA ARG A 71 -5.26 -14.46 13.79
C ARG A 71 -4.53 -13.97 12.53
N LEU A 72 -4.25 -14.85 11.58
CA LEU A 72 -3.66 -14.49 10.28
C LEU A 72 -4.53 -13.49 9.51
N CYS A 73 -5.85 -13.71 9.47
CA CYS A 73 -6.77 -12.74 8.85
C CYS A 73 -6.71 -11.37 9.55
N ALA A 74 -6.65 -11.34 10.88
CA ALA A 74 -6.55 -10.10 11.64
C ALA A 74 -5.23 -9.36 11.37
N ILE A 75 -4.11 -10.09 11.29
CA ILE A 75 -2.80 -9.54 10.91
C ILE A 75 -2.85 -8.99 9.49
N GLY A 76 -3.44 -9.72 8.53
CA GLY A 76 -3.57 -9.28 7.15
C GLY A 76 -4.38 -7.99 7.01
N ILE A 77 -5.48 -7.84 7.77
CA ILE A 77 -6.25 -6.58 7.81
C ILE A 77 -5.40 -5.44 8.37
N GLY A 78 -4.65 -5.69 9.45
CA GLY A 78 -3.73 -4.70 10.03
C GLY A 78 -2.65 -4.26 9.05
N LEU A 79 -2.07 -5.21 8.29
CA LEU A 79 -1.09 -4.93 7.25
C LEU A 79 -1.67 -4.09 6.11
N PHE A 80 -2.89 -4.38 5.65
CA PHE A 80 -3.57 -3.55 4.65
C PHE A 80 -3.70 -2.09 5.12
N LEU A 81 -4.16 -1.87 6.35
CA LEU A 81 -4.27 -0.52 6.91
C LEU A 81 -2.92 0.17 7.02
N ALA A 82 -1.90 -0.52 7.53
CA ALA A 82 -0.55 0.02 7.64
C ALA A 82 0.03 0.42 6.27
N LEU A 83 -0.17 -0.42 5.24
CA LEU A 83 0.30 -0.14 3.88
C LEU A 83 -0.44 1.04 3.23
N VAL A 84 -1.74 1.17 3.48
CA VAL A 84 -2.52 2.33 3.00
C VAL A 84 -2.00 3.62 3.64
N VAL A 85 -1.77 3.63 4.96
CA VAL A 85 -1.21 4.81 5.65
C VAL A 85 0.19 5.14 5.17
N LEU A 86 1.06 4.13 5.02
CA LEU A 86 2.44 4.33 4.55
C LEU A 86 2.46 4.90 3.12
N ARG A 87 1.55 4.44 2.25
CA ARG A 87 1.36 4.99 0.91
C ARG A 87 0.94 6.45 0.95
N ASP A 88 0.00 6.81 1.83
CA ASP A 88 -0.49 8.18 1.95
C ASP A 88 0.63 9.14 2.39
N ILE A 89 1.44 8.72 3.37
CA ILE A 89 2.62 9.46 3.81
C ILE A 89 3.63 9.61 2.66
N GLY A 90 3.88 8.55 1.89
CA GLY A 90 4.77 8.59 0.73
C GLY A 90 4.29 9.55 -0.35
N LEU A 91 2.98 9.56 -0.64
CA LEU A 91 2.35 10.50 -1.58
C LEU A 91 2.46 11.94 -1.08
N SER A 92 2.20 12.21 0.21
CA SER A 92 2.33 13.57 0.77
C SER A 92 3.76 14.10 0.67
N ARG A 93 4.77 13.26 0.90
CA ARG A 93 6.19 13.65 0.75
C ARG A 93 6.53 14.02 -0.69
N LYS A 94 6.15 13.16 -1.65
CA LYS A 94 6.36 13.46 -3.08
C LYS A 94 5.62 14.72 -3.53
N LEU A 95 4.42 14.95 -2.99
CA LEU A 95 3.64 16.15 -3.30
C LEU A 95 4.31 17.42 -2.76
N ALA A 96 4.87 17.35 -1.54
CA ALA A 96 5.62 18.46 -0.96
C ALA A 96 6.87 18.79 -1.78
N GLU A 97 7.65 17.78 -2.19
CA GLU A 97 8.83 17.97 -3.06
C GLU A 97 8.46 18.60 -4.41
N LEU A 98 7.34 18.17 -5.02
CA LEU A 98 6.83 18.75 -6.27
C LEU A 98 6.39 20.20 -6.10
N LEU A 99 5.73 20.53 -4.98
CA LEU A 99 5.32 21.90 -4.66
C LEU A 99 6.51 22.84 -4.51
N ASP A 100 7.53 22.42 -3.76
CA ASP A 100 8.78 23.17 -3.60
C ASP A 100 9.46 23.41 -4.95
N THR A 101 9.50 22.37 -5.79
CA THR A 101 10.08 22.46 -7.14
C THR A 101 9.30 23.47 -7.99
N VAL A 102 7.97 23.43 -7.97
CA VAL A 102 7.11 24.38 -8.71
C VAL A 102 7.29 25.81 -8.21
N GLU A 103 7.44 26.02 -6.90
CA GLU A 103 7.65 27.35 -6.32
C GLU A 103 9.03 27.92 -6.68
N GLN A 104 10.07 27.08 -6.69
CA GLN A 104 11.40 27.46 -7.20
C GLN A 104 11.32 27.87 -8.68
N TYR A 105 10.71 27.05 -9.54
CA TYR A 105 10.54 27.38 -10.95
C TYR A 105 9.76 28.69 -11.15
N LYS A 106 8.71 28.92 -10.36
CA LYS A 106 7.92 30.15 -10.43
C LYS A 106 8.76 31.38 -10.07
N THR A 107 9.60 31.26 -9.04
CA THR A 107 10.52 32.33 -8.61
C THR A 107 11.56 32.63 -9.68
N GLU A 108 12.16 31.59 -10.27
CA GLU A 108 13.18 31.71 -11.31
C GLU A 108 12.61 32.35 -12.59
N VAL A 109 11.42 31.93 -13.03
CA VAL A 109 10.72 32.57 -14.16
C VAL A 109 10.37 34.03 -13.84
N GLY A 110 9.97 34.33 -12.60
CA GLY A 110 9.71 35.71 -12.17
C GLY A 110 10.95 36.60 -12.24
N GLN A 111 12.10 36.08 -11.80
CA GLN A 111 13.39 36.76 -11.89
C GLN A 111 13.81 36.98 -13.34
N MET A 112 13.78 35.94 -14.19
CA MET A 112 14.10 36.09 -15.62
C MET A 112 13.18 37.10 -16.31
N THR A 113 11.88 37.07 -16.01
CA THR A 113 10.91 38.04 -16.56
C THR A 113 11.25 39.47 -16.12
N SER A 114 11.63 39.67 -14.85
CA SER A 114 12.04 40.98 -14.34
C SER A 114 13.34 41.49 -14.96
N GLU A 115 14.32 40.61 -15.21
CA GLU A 115 15.56 40.97 -15.89
C GLU A 115 15.32 41.33 -17.36
N ILE A 116 14.54 40.53 -18.08
CA ILE A 116 14.14 40.85 -19.46
C ILE A 116 13.45 42.21 -19.51
N ASN A 117 12.54 42.49 -18.57
CA ASN A 117 11.84 43.77 -18.53
C ASN A 117 12.79 44.93 -18.18
N ARG A 118 13.84 44.70 -17.38
CA ARG A 118 14.88 45.70 -17.11
C ARG A 118 15.79 45.96 -18.30
N PHE A 119 16.06 44.95 -19.14
CA PHE A 119 16.92 45.08 -20.31
C PHE A 119 16.19 45.61 -21.56
N PHE A 120 14.92 45.26 -21.74
CA PHE A 120 14.14 45.59 -22.94
C PHE A 120 12.96 46.54 -22.68
N GLY A 121 12.58 46.76 -21.42
CA GLY A 121 11.60 47.77 -21.04
C GLY A 121 12.22 49.17 -21.04
N ARG A 122 11.80 50.00 -21.99
CA ARG A 122 11.77 51.46 -21.83
C ARG A 122 10.59 51.87 -20.97
#